data_AF-A0A0P9F5Q3-F1
#
_entry.id   AF-A0A0P9F5Q3-F1
#
_cell.length_a   1.000
_cell.length_b   1.000
_cell.length_c   1.000
_cell.angle_alpha   90.00
_cell.angle_beta   90.00
_cell.angle_gamma   90.00
#
_symmetry.space_group_name_H-M   'P 1'
#
loop_
_entity.id
_entity.type
_entity.pdbx_description
1 polymer ?
#
loop_
_entity_poly.entity_id
_entity_poly.type
_entity_poly.pdbx_seq_one_letter_code
_entity_poly.pdbx_strand_id
1 'polypeptide(L)'
;MPFPPDDYTPHGYLDVPAHTRKLNPLGVLRSHDAGFRWHFPAFAGMYGGRRESYRASLRVALDGALVLRDFAHASSPYHSKDLFTFALEQGAARCTATYQLLGNDTLHLHLDAHGAARIAMVAEYERVLAANGEWGESGLVGRATAEGQVLQGFEDGEAFVLWAAQPWDDFGIAAGAPTRDWLAQAAPGLPEHG
;
A
#
# COMPACT_ATOMS: atom_id res chain seq x y z
N MET A 1 9.90 -21.42 -0.53
CA MET A 1 9.13 -22.43 -1.28
C MET A 1 8.59 -21.79 -2.55
N PRO A 2 8.40 -22.53 -3.66
CA PRO A 2 7.64 -22.00 -4.79
C PRO A 2 6.21 -21.69 -4.33
N PHE A 3 5.70 -20.57 -4.83
CA PHE A 3 4.40 -20.00 -4.49
C PHE A 3 3.28 -20.90 -5.07
N PRO A 4 2.20 -21.23 -4.32
CA PRO A 4 1.27 -22.29 -4.71
C PRO A 4 0.49 -21.90 -5.99
N PRO A 5 0.49 -22.73 -7.04
CA PRO A 5 -0.03 -22.38 -8.36
C PRO A 5 -1.55 -22.21 -8.45
N ASP A 6 -2.33 -22.77 -7.51
CA ASP A 6 -3.81 -22.78 -7.56
C ASP A 6 -4.48 -22.02 -6.40
N ASP A 7 -3.73 -21.60 -5.39
CA ASP A 7 -4.25 -20.92 -4.18
C ASP A 7 -4.07 -19.39 -4.21
N TYR A 8 -3.66 -18.84 -5.36
CA TYR A 8 -3.49 -17.41 -5.54
C TYR A 8 -3.64 -17.03 -7.00
N THR A 9 -4.32 -15.91 -7.26
CA THR A 9 -4.31 -15.26 -8.57
C THR A 9 -3.11 -14.30 -8.62
N PRO A 10 -1.95 -14.68 -9.19
CA PRO A 10 -0.91 -13.70 -9.46
C PRO A 10 -1.51 -12.60 -10.33
N HIS A 11 -1.42 -11.36 -9.84
CA HIS A 11 -1.99 -10.16 -10.47
C HIS A 11 -3.51 -9.99 -10.33
N GLY A 12 -4.09 -10.36 -9.18
CA GLY A 12 -5.43 -9.94 -8.78
C GLY A 12 -5.66 -8.43 -8.96
N TYR A 13 -6.90 -8.05 -9.24
CA TYR A 13 -7.30 -6.65 -9.42
C TYR A 13 -8.63 -6.39 -8.71
N LEU A 14 -8.79 -5.16 -8.25
CA LEU A 14 -10.08 -4.61 -7.85
C LEU A 14 -10.56 -3.68 -8.97
N ASP A 15 -11.84 -3.77 -9.28
CA ASP A 15 -12.48 -2.93 -10.28
C ASP A 15 -12.53 -1.50 -9.77
N VAL A 16 -12.11 -0.56 -10.63
CA VAL A 16 -12.18 0.87 -10.36
C VAL A 16 -13.30 1.37 -11.26
N PRO A 17 -14.53 1.61 -10.74
CA PRO A 17 -15.73 1.78 -11.58
C PRO A 17 -15.61 2.91 -12.61
N ALA A 18 -14.92 3.99 -12.27
CA ALA A 18 -14.69 5.11 -13.18
C ALA A 18 -13.44 4.97 -14.05
N HIS A 19 -12.64 3.90 -13.89
CA HIS A 19 -11.44 3.70 -14.71
C HIS A 19 -11.81 3.52 -16.18
N THR A 20 -11.40 4.49 -16.98
CA THR A 20 -11.39 4.35 -18.42
C THR A 20 -10.10 4.95 -18.94
N ARG A 21 -9.33 4.18 -19.71
CA ARG A 21 -8.06 4.65 -20.26
C ARG A 21 -8.14 6.00 -21.00
N LYS A 22 -9.33 6.37 -21.49
CA LYS A 22 -9.55 7.55 -22.33
C LYS A 22 -10.35 8.69 -21.67
N LEU A 23 -11.28 8.41 -20.75
CA LEU A 23 -12.18 9.45 -20.19
C LEU A 23 -11.83 9.81 -18.75
N ASN A 24 -11.28 8.86 -17.98
CA ASN A 24 -10.84 9.11 -16.62
C ASN A 24 -9.64 8.22 -16.27
N PRO A 25 -8.42 8.79 -16.31
CA PRO A 25 -7.17 8.05 -16.15
C PRO A 25 -6.87 7.71 -14.70
N LEU A 26 -7.91 7.39 -13.93
CA LEU A 26 -7.74 6.77 -12.62
C LEU A 26 -6.87 5.54 -12.80
N GLY A 27 -5.94 5.30 -11.88
CA GLY A 27 -5.09 4.13 -11.92
C GLY A 27 -5.91 2.84 -11.80
N VAL A 28 -5.36 1.72 -12.26
CA VAL A 28 -5.94 0.40 -11.96
C VAL A 28 -5.40 -0.07 -10.63
N LEU A 29 -6.25 -0.58 -9.75
CA LEU A 29 -5.85 -1.13 -8.45
C LEU A 29 -5.47 -2.60 -8.62
N ARG A 30 -4.17 -2.91 -8.49
CA ARG A 30 -3.63 -4.26 -8.70
C ARG A 30 -2.99 -4.80 -7.42
N SER A 31 -3.05 -6.11 -7.22
CA SER A 31 -2.36 -6.73 -6.10
C SER A 31 -0.85 -6.51 -6.21
N HIS A 32 -0.25 -6.18 -5.07
CA HIS A 32 1.18 -5.94 -4.92
C HIS A 32 1.60 -6.44 -3.54
N ASP A 33 2.31 -7.57 -3.53
CA ASP A 33 2.53 -8.37 -2.31
C ASP A 33 1.22 -8.65 -1.56
N ALA A 34 1.24 -8.65 -0.23
CA ALA A 34 0.05 -8.75 0.63
C ALA A 34 -0.70 -7.40 0.70
N GLY A 35 -1.07 -6.87 -0.47
CA GLY A 35 -1.75 -5.59 -0.57
C GLY A 35 -2.06 -5.16 -1.99
N PHE A 36 -2.34 -3.86 -2.14
CA PHE A 36 -2.76 -3.28 -3.40
C PHE A 36 -2.00 -2.00 -3.73
N ARG A 37 -1.82 -1.77 -5.02
CA ARG A 37 -1.18 -0.60 -5.58
C ARG A 37 -2.03 0.00 -6.66
N TRP A 38 -2.32 1.30 -6.57
CA TRP A 38 -2.81 2.03 -7.73
C TRP A 38 -1.68 2.18 -8.73
N HIS A 39 -1.91 1.65 -9.92
CA HIS A 39 -1.03 1.79 -11.05
C HIS A 39 -1.57 2.87 -11.99
N PHE A 40 -0.91 4.03 -12.02
CA PHE A 40 -1.21 5.09 -12.99
C PHE A 40 -0.22 5.00 -14.16
N PRO A 41 -0.64 4.48 -15.33
CA PRO A 41 0.20 4.55 -16.52
C PRO A 41 0.27 6.01 -16.98
N ALA A 42 1.51 6.50 -17.12
CA ALA A 42 1.83 7.90 -17.45
C ALA A 42 0.96 8.52 -18.56
N PHE A 43 0.56 9.78 -18.35
CA PHE A 43 -0.02 10.61 -19.40
C PHE A 43 1.07 11.02 -20.40
N ALA A 44 1.04 10.46 -21.61
CA ALA A 44 1.87 10.94 -22.71
C ALA A 44 1.25 12.22 -23.30
N GLY A 45 1.65 13.39 -22.77
CA GLY A 45 1.31 14.70 -23.36
C GLY A 45 2.15 15.05 -24.59
N MET A 46 1.74 16.08 -25.35
CA MET A 46 2.40 16.53 -26.60
C MET A 46 3.84 17.06 -26.42
N TYR A 47 4.25 17.42 -25.21
CA TYR A 47 5.63 17.77 -24.90
C TYR A 47 6.44 16.53 -24.48
N GLY A 48 6.86 15.77 -25.49
CA GLY A 48 7.99 14.84 -25.48
C GLY A 48 8.38 14.21 -24.14
N GLY A 49 7.69 13.14 -23.74
CA GLY A 49 8.36 12.02 -23.08
C GLY A 49 8.48 12.02 -21.55
N ARG A 50 7.78 12.90 -20.81
CA ARG A 50 7.76 12.79 -19.35
C ARG A 50 6.87 11.63 -18.90
N ARG A 51 7.49 10.51 -18.53
CA ARG A 51 6.82 9.37 -17.90
C ARG A 51 6.55 9.70 -16.43
N GLU A 52 5.48 10.43 -16.16
CA GLU A 52 4.99 10.56 -14.80
C GLU A 52 4.31 9.25 -14.40
N SER A 53 5.01 8.41 -13.64
CA SER A 53 4.38 7.29 -12.95
C SER A 53 4.16 7.67 -11.50
N TYR A 54 2.90 7.61 -11.09
CA TYR A 54 2.49 7.67 -9.69
C TYR A 54 2.06 6.28 -9.25
N ARG A 55 2.52 5.88 -8.07
CA ARG A 55 2.06 4.67 -7.39
C ARG A 55 1.77 5.03 -5.95
N ALA A 56 0.55 4.77 -5.50
CA ALA A 56 0.24 4.61 -4.08
C ALA A 56 -0.01 3.12 -3.82
N SER A 57 0.59 2.57 -2.77
CA SER A 57 0.26 1.23 -2.31
C SER A 57 -0.02 1.19 -0.82
N LEU A 58 -0.90 0.28 -0.43
CA LEU A 58 -1.13 -0.15 0.94
C LEU A 58 -0.86 -1.65 1.02
N ARG A 59 0.05 -2.05 1.92
CA ARG A 59 0.42 -3.44 2.16
C ARG A 59 0.38 -3.77 3.64
N VAL A 60 0.15 -5.05 3.92
CA VAL A 60 0.19 -5.62 5.27
C VAL A 60 1.53 -6.31 5.47
N ALA A 61 2.19 -5.98 6.57
CA ALA A 61 3.27 -6.78 7.14
C ALA A 61 2.77 -7.52 8.39
N LEU A 62 3.18 -8.79 8.53
CA LEU A 62 2.86 -9.65 9.66
C LEU A 62 4.16 -10.21 10.24
N ASP A 63 4.45 -9.88 11.51
CA ASP A 63 5.65 -10.33 12.22
C ASP A 63 6.94 -10.19 11.38
N GLY A 64 7.10 -9.03 10.74
CA GLY A 64 8.25 -8.68 9.90
C GLY A 64 8.22 -9.20 8.45
N ALA A 65 7.29 -10.10 8.09
CA ALA A 65 7.09 -10.51 6.70
C ALA A 65 6.25 -9.46 5.95
N LEU A 66 6.77 -8.93 4.84
CA LEU A 66 6.09 -7.91 4.00
C LEU A 66 5.93 -8.37 2.55
N VAL A 67 6.98 -8.95 1.98
CA VAL A 67 6.94 -9.50 0.62
C VAL A 67 6.30 -10.87 0.69
N LEU A 68 5.45 -11.23 -0.26
CA LEU A 68 4.71 -12.51 -0.25
C LEU A 68 5.60 -13.75 -0.02
N ARG A 69 6.84 -13.73 -0.53
CA ARG A 69 7.82 -14.81 -0.37
C ARG A 69 8.39 -14.95 1.05
N ASP A 70 8.24 -13.92 1.89
CA ASP A 70 8.77 -13.87 3.25
C ASP A 70 7.78 -14.52 4.25
N PHE A 71 6.51 -14.66 3.87
CA PHE A 71 5.49 -15.36 4.66
C PHE A 71 5.72 -16.87 4.60
N ALA A 72 5.48 -17.56 5.72
CA ALA A 72 5.50 -19.02 5.78
C ALA A 72 4.41 -19.62 4.88
N HIS A 73 3.23 -18.98 4.84
CA HIS A 73 2.16 -19.29 3.91
C HIS A 73 1.44 -18.00 3.49
N ALA A 74 1.08 -17.91 2.21
CA ALA A 74 0.26 -16.83 1.68
C ALA A 74 -0.63 -17.37 0.57
N SER A 75 -1.94 -17.12 0.67
CA SER A 75 -2.95 -17.51 -0.31
C SER A 75 -4.01 -16.41 -0.46
N SER A 76 -4.85 -16.53 -1.48
CA SER A 76 -5.99 -15.65 -1.71
C SER A 76 -7.29 -16.46 -1.75
N PRO A 77 -7.89 -16.78 -0.58
CA PRO A 77 -9.08 -17.63 -0.52
C PRO A 77 -10.33 -17.02 -1.19
N TYR A 78 -10.34 -15.70 -1.44
CA TYR A 78 -11.43 -15.03 -2.13
C TYR A 78 -10.91 -13.92 -3.03
N HIS A 79 -11.34 -13.93 -4.30
CA HIS A 79 -11.11 -12.86 -5.25
C HIS A 79 -12.36 -12.63 -6.10
N SER A 80 -12.92 -11.43 -6.03
CA SER A 80 -13.90 -10.92 -6.98
C SER A 80 -13.47 -9.54 -7.48
N LYS A 81 -14.29 -8.95 -8.35
CA LYS A 81 -14.04 -7.59 -8.82
C LYS A 81 -14.13 -6.52 -7.72
N ASP A 82 -14.88 -6.78 -6.65
CA ASP A 82 -15.17 -5.78 -5.61
C ASP A 82 -14.39 -6.05 -4.30
N LEU A 83 -13.90 -7.27 -4.12
CA LEU A 83 -13.32 -7.72 -2.86
C LEU A 83 -12.16 -8.70 -3.13
N PHE A 84 -11.07 -8.55 -2.37
CA PHE A 84 -9.92 -9.46 -2.43
C PHE A 84 -9.44 -9.77 -1.02
N THR A 85 -9.29 -11.05 -0.70
CA THR A 85 -8.86 -11.50 0.63
C THR A 85 -7.56 -12.26 0.52
N PHE A 86 -6.56 -11.87 1.31
CA PHE A 86 -5.36 -12.64 1.57
C PHE A 86 -5.52 -13.44 2.87
N ALA A 87 -5.06 -14.69 2.87
CA ALA A 87 -4.78 -15.44 4.08
C ALA A 87 -3.26 -15.58 4.23
N LEU A 88 -2.72 -15.08 5.33
CA LEU A 88 -1.29 -14.92 5.58
C LEU A 88 -0.92 -15.65 6.87
N GLU A 89 0.18 -16.40 6.83
CA GLU A 89 0.77 -17.02 8.02
C GLU A 89 2.25 -16.68 8.12
N GLN A 90 2.68 -16.35 9.34
CA GLN A 90 4.09 -16.15 9.67
C GLN A 90 4.37 -16.60 11.11
N GLY A 91 5.20 -17.63 11.29
CA GLY A 91 5.43 -18.22 12.61
C GLY A 91 4.13 -18.74 13.24
N ALA A 92 3.77 -18.21 14.42
CA ALA A 92 2.50 -18.52 15.09
C ALA A 92 1.34 -17.61 14.65
N ALA A 93 1.64 -16.54 13.91
CA ALA A 93 0.68 -15.54 13.51
C ALA A 93 -0.13 -15.99 12.29
N ARG A 94 -1.43 -15.72 12.34
CA ARG A 94 -2.36 -15.86 11.22
C ARG A 94 -3.09 -14.55 11.02
N CYS A 95 -3.22 -14.13 9.76
CA CYS A 95 -3.92 -12.91 9.41
C CYS A 95 -4.76 -13.10 8.15
N THR A 96 -6.02 -12.68 8.20
CA THR A 96 -6.87 -12.47 7.03
C THR A 96 -6.91 -10.98 6.73
N ALA A 97 -6.47 -10.60 5.53
CA ALA A 97 -6.47 -9.22 5.07
C ALA A 97 -7.43 -9.06 3.89
N THR A 98 -8.55 -8.38 4.12
CA THR A 98 -9.60 -8.19 3.12
C THR A 98 -9.64 -6.76 2.63
N TYR A 99 -9.42 -6.59 1.34
CA TYR A 99 -9.39 -5.32 0.64
C TYR A 99 -10.67 -5.11 -0.17
N GLN A 100 -11.22 -3.89 -0.08
CA GLN A 100 -12.38 -3.45 -0.83
C GLN A 100 -12.14 -2.02 -1.34
N LEU A 101 -12.40 -1.78 -2.62
CA LEU A 101 -12.44 -0.41 -3.13
C LEU A 101 -13.82 0.19 -2.86
N LEU A 102 -13.86 1.33 -2.16
CA LEU A 102 -15.05 2.13 -1.94
C LEU A 102 -15.00 3.34 -2.86
N GLY A 103 -15.92 3.42 -3.82
CA GLY A 103 -15.87 4.46 -4.85
C GLY A 103 -14.68 4.28 -5.79
N ASN A 104 -13.87 5.33 -5.97
CA ASN A 104 -12.80 5.36 -6.97
C ASN A 104 -11.39 5.51 -6.39
N ASP A 105 -11.28 5.99 -5.16
CA ASP A 105 -10.05 6.48 -4.54
C ASP A 105 -9.87 6.02 -3.08
N THR A 106 -10.86 5.35 -2.50
CA THR A 106 -10.79 4.86 -1.12
C THR A 106 -10.59 3.37 -1.10
N LEU A 107 -9.44 2.91 -0.60
CA LEU A 107 -9.18 1.50 -0.35
C LEU A 107 -9.43 1.19 1.12
N HIS A 108 -10.46 0.41 1.38
CA HIS A 108 -10.76 -0.12 2.70
C HIS A 108 -10.02 -1.44 2.91
N LEU A 109 -9.38 -1.58 4.07
CA LEU A 109 -8.70 -2.79 4.51
C LEU A 109 -9.27 -3.22 5.86
N HIS A 110 -9.79 -4.44 5.91
CA HIS A 110 -10.17 -5.12 7.13
C HIS A 110 -9.17 -6.22 7.47
N LEU A 111 -8.72 -6.26 8.73
CA LEU A 111 -7.76 -7.23 9.24
C LEU A 111 -8.39 -8.02 10.37
N ASP A 112 -8.32 -9.35 10.25
CA ASP A 112 -8.53 -10.26 11.35
C ASP A 112 -7.22 -11.02 11.59
N ALA A 113 -6.67 -10.92 12.80
CA ALA A 113 -5.36 -11.47 13.10
C ALA A 113 -5.30 -12.10 14.48
N HIS A 114 -4.58 -13.21 14.56
CA HIS A 114 -4.42 -14.00 15.77
C HIS A 114 -2.96 -14.43 15.94
N GLY A 115 -2.48 -14.39 17.19
CA GLY A 115 -1.12 -14.84 17.53
C GLY A 115 0.00 -13.95 16.96
N ALA A 116 -0.33 -12.83 16.32
CA ALA A 116 0.63 -11.87 15.81
C ALA A 116 1.29 -11.10 16.95
N ALA A 117 2.61 -11.00 16.93
CA ALA A 117 3.35 -10.10 17.80
C ALA A 117 3.27 -8.66 17.28
N ARG A 118 3.23 -8.48 15.96
CA ARG A 118 3.16 -7.17 15.31
C ARG A 118 2.45 -7.25 13.95
N ILE A 119 1.56 -6.28 13.72
CA ILE A 119 0.95 -6.02 12.42
C ILE A 119 1.33 -4.59 12.04
N ALA A 120 1.88 -4.41 10.84
CA ALA A 120 2.27 -3.08 10.36
C ALA A 120 1.67 -2.80 9.00
N MET A 121 1.07 -1.62 8.85
CA MET A 121 0.58 -1.12 7.57
C MET A 121 1.69 -0.31 6.90
N VAL A 122 1.99 -0.66 5.65
CA VAL A 122 3.00 0.04 4.86
C VAL A 122 2.30 0.76 3.73
N ALA A 123 2.24 2.09 3.85
CA ALA A 123 1.81 2.96 2.78
C ALA A 123 3.03 3.50 2.02
N GLU A 124 3.06 3.32 0.71
CA GLU A 124 4.14 3.79 -0.15
C GLU A 124 3.62 4.76 -1.20
N TYR A 125 4.41 5.78 -1.48
CA TYR A 125 4.21 6.67 -2.61
C TYR A 125 5.49 6.75 -3.43
N GLU A 126 5.38 6.42 -4.71
CA GLU A 126 6.46 6.56 -5.69
C GLU A 126 5.99 7.54 -6.77
N ARG A 127 6.82 8.54 -7.05
CA ARG A 127 6.62 9.51 -8.13
C ARG A 127 7.88 9.63 -8.94
N VAL A 128 7.74 9.56 -10.26
CA VAL A 128 8.82 9.86 -11.19
C VAL A 128 8.49 11.16 -11.92
N LEU A 129 9.28 12.21 -11.69
CA LEU A 129 9.19 13.48 -12.41
C LEU A 129 10.31 13.58 -13.44
N ALA A 130 9.93 13.61 -14.73
CA ALA A 130 10.83 13.62 -15.89
C ALA A 130 11.75 12.38 -15.98
N ALA A 131 12.07 11.95 -17.21
CA ALA A 131 12.81 10.70 -17.44
C ALA A 131 14.30 10.75 -17.01
N ASN A 132 14.80 11.92 -16.61
CA ASN A 132 16.21 12.23 -16.36
C ASN A 132 16.48 12.86 -14.98
N GLY A 133 15.48 12.96 -14.10
CA GLY A 133 15.66 13.51 -12.74
C GLY A 133 16.01 15.00 -12.68
N GLU A 134 15.81 15.75 -13.77
CA GLU A 134 16.12 17.19 -13.86
C GLU A 134 15.25 18.05 -12.93
N TRP A 135 14.09 17.53 -12.54
CA TRP A 135 13.20 18.12 -11.56
C TRP A 135 13.34 17.23 -10.33
N GLY A 136 13.94 17.76 -9.26
CA GLY A 136 14.16 16.99 -8.04
C GLY A 136 12.88 16.31 -7.56
N GLU A 137 13.00 15.17 -6.87
CA GLU A 137 11.84 14.52 -6.28
C GLU A 137 11.24 15.45 -5.23
N SER A 138 10.01 15.93 -5.45
CA SER A 138 9.23 16.61 -4.43
C SER A 138 8.97 15.57 -3.33
N GLY A 139 9.65 15.70 -2.19
CA GLY A 139 9.55 14.75 -1.09
C GLY A 139 8.13 14.64 -0.52
N LEU A 140 7.89 13.56 0.20
CA LEU A 140 6.67 13.38 0.99
C LEU A 140 6.86 13.97 2.38
N VAL A 141 5.83 14.62 2.87
CA VAL A 141 5.67 14.96 4.28
C VAL A 141 4.46 14.20 4.79
N GLY A 142 4.62 13.48 5.90
CA GLY A 142 3.49 12.91 6.62
C GLY A 142 3.21 13.70 7.88
N ARG A 143 1.94 13.86 8.23
CA ARG A 143 1.49 14.52 9.45
C ARG A 143 0.39 13.69 10.13
N ALA A 144 0.51 13.54 11.44
CA ALA A 144 -0.57 13.02 12.27
C ALA A 144 -1.63 14.12 12.48
N THR A 145 -2.89 13.77 12.31
CA THR A 145 -4.04 14.62 12.62
C THR A 145 -5.03 13.84 13.50
N ALA A 146 -6.02 14.53 14.05
CA ALA A 146 -7.10 13.87 14.79
C ALA A 146 -7.94 12.91 13.91
N GLU A 147 -7.89 13.09 12.59
CA GLU A 147 -8.70 12.37 11.60
C GLU A 147 -7.91 11.29 10.86
N GLY A 148 -6.62 11.13 11.14
CA GLY A 148 -5.76 10.12 10.52
C GLY A 148 -4.34 10.61 10.26
N GLN A 149 -3.64 9.88 9.40
CA GLN A 149 -2.29 10.18 8.97
C GLN A 149 -2.35 10.70 7.54
N VAL A 150 -2.04 11.98 7.34
CA VAL A 150 -2.05 12.60 6.02
C VAL A 150 -0.65 12.53 5.45
N LEU A 151 -0.48 11.87 4.30
CA LEU A 151 0.73 11.97 3.49
C LEU A 151 0.49 12.99 2.38
N GLN A 152 1.38 13.95 2.27
CA GLN A 152 1.29 15.09 1.37
C GLN A 152 2.57 15.16 0.53
N GLY A 153 2.40 15.34 -0.78
CA GLY A 153 3.50 15.74 -1.66
C GLY A 153 3.81 17.22 -1.44
N PHE A 154 5.10 17.57 -1.35
CA PHE A 154 5.54 18.94 -1.05
C PHE A 154 4.89 20.00 -1.96
N GLU A 155 4.72 19.71 -3.27
CA GLU A 155 4.26 20.68 -4.26
C GLU A 155 2.79 20.50 -4.69
N ASP A 156 2.17 19.34 -4.40
CA ASP A 156 0.87 18.97 -4.95
C ASP A 156 -0.25 18.87 -3.90
N GLY A 157 0.07 19.06 -2.62
CA GLY A 157 -0.89 18.90 -1.54
C GLY A 157 -1.09 17.45 -1.13
N GLU A 158 -2.23 17.15 -0.53
CA GLU A 158 -2.52 15.85 0.06
C GLU A 158 -2.46 14.73 -0.99
N ALA A 159 -1.61 13.73 -0.76
CA ALA A 159 -1.41 12.58 -1.64
C ALA A 159 -2.37 11.43 -1.25
N PHE A 160 -2.49 11.13 0.04
CA PHE A 160 -3.53 10.27 0.59
C PHE A 160 -3.62 10.40 2.11
N VAL A 161 -4.78 10.00 2.67
CA VAL A 161 -5.01 9.92 4.11
C VAL A 161 -5.12 8.45 4.51
N LEU A 162 -4.30 8.02 5.47
CA LEU A 162 -4.41 6.73 6.11
C LEU A 162 -5.16 6.90 7.44
N TRP A 163 -6.36 6.34 7.50
CA TRP A 163 -7.16 6.28 8.71
C TRP A 163 -7.26 4.84 9.22
N ALA A 164 -7.31 4.68 10.53
CA ALA A 164 -7.60 3.41 11.18
C ALA A 164 -8.69 3.58 12.23
N ALA A 165 -9.52 2.54 12.37
CA ALA A 165 -10.57 2.49 13.39
C ALA A 165 -10.00 2.37 14.82
N GLN A 166 -8.73 1.99 14.95
CA GLN A 166 -8.00 1.93 16.21
C GLN A 166 -6.76 2.84 16.11
N PRO A 167 -6.30 3.46 17.21
CA PRO A 167 -5.06 4.23 17.23
C PRO A 167 -3.86 3.38 16.80
N TRP A 168 -2.87 4.02 16.18
CA TRP A 168 -1.58 3.39 15.87
C TRP A 168 -0.71 3.36 17.12
N ASP A 169 -0.09 2.21 17.42
CA ASP A 169 0.86 2.09 18.53
C ASP A 169 2.19 2.81 18.22
N ASP A 170 2.59 2.83 16.95
CA ASP A 170 3.72 3.59 16.42
C ASP A 170 3.50 3.98 14.95
N PHE A 171 4.24 4.99 14.50
CA PHE A 171 4.31 5.34 13.08
C PHE A 171 5.69 5.89 12.72
N GLY A 172 6.03 5.82 11.43
CA GLY A 172 7.28 6.35 10.90
C GLY A 172 7.13 6.74 9.44
N ILE A 173 7.91 7.73 9.01
CA ILE A 173 7.98 8.19 7.62
C ILE A 173 9.44 8.11 7.21
N ALA A 174 9.73 7.43 6.10
CA ALA A 174 11.07 7.27 5.58
C ALA A 174 11.08 7.52 4.06
N ALA A 175 12.20 8.05 3.56
CA ALA A 175 12.47 8.07 2.13
C ALA A 175 13.00 6.70 1.70
N GLY A 176 12.42 6.13 0.64
CA GLY A 176 12.81 4.81 0.12
C GLY A 176 12.00 3.65 0.72
N ALA A 177 12.42 2.42 0.43
CA ALA A 177 11.71 1.23 0.90
C ALA A 177 11.80 1.11 2.44
N PRO A 178 10.72 0.69 3.13
CA PRO A 178 10.80 0.40 4.55
C PRO A 178 11.88 -0.65 4.79
N THR A 179 12.79 -0.38 5.73
CA THR A 179 13.81 -1.36 6.09
C THR A 179 13.15 -2.51 6.84
N ARG A 180 13.50 -3.76 6.49
CA ARG A 180 13.04 -4.95 7.24
C ARG A 180 13.34 -4.82 8.73
N ASP A 181 14.45 -4.16 9.06
CA ASP A 181 14.87 -3.90 10.43
C ASP A 181 13.84 -3.06 11.19
N TRP A 182 13.23 -2.06 10.56
CA TRP A 182 12.15 -1.28 11.19
C TRP A 182 10.89 -2.12 11.42
N LEU A 183 10.50 -2.94 10.45
CA LEU A 183 9.35 -3.84 10.58
C LEU A 183 9.56 -4.94 11.63
N ALA A 184 10.81 -5.29 11.91
CA ALA A 184 11.20 -6.26 12.93
C ALA A 184 11.38 -5.64 14.33
N GLN A 185 11.40 -4.31 14.44
CA GLN A 185 11.49 -3.64 15.73
C GLN A 185 10.13 -3.64 16.44
N ALA A 186 10.15 -3.72 17.77
CA ALA A 186 8.96 -3.41 18.57
C ALA A 186 8.61 -1.93 18.41
N ALA A 187 7.32 -1.60 18.46
CA ALA A 187 6.84 -0.23 18.29
C ALA A 187 7.56 0.72 19.25
N PRO A 188 8.38 1.69 18.76
CA PRO A 188 8.94 2.68 19.65
C PRO A 188 7.79 3.55 20.13
N GLY A 189 7.52 3.52 21.44
CA GLY A 189 6.56 4.42 22.06
C GLY A 189 6.89 5.85 21.63
N LEU A 190 5.93 6.51 20.98
CA LEU A 190 6.10 7.88 20.53
C LEU A 190 6.45 8.78 21.72
N PRO A 191 7.31 9.80 21.54
CA PRO A 191 7.42 10.87 22.53
C PRO A 191 6.07 11.56 22.69
N GLU A 192 5.77 12.06 23.89
CA GLU A 192 4.47 12.64 24.28
C GLU A 192 3.99 13.83 23.41
N HIS A 193 4.82 14.30 22.47
CA HIS A 193 4.52 15.38 21.54
C HIS A 193 5.07 15.05 20.13
N GLY A 194 4.17 14.66 19.21
CA GLY A 194 4.49 14.44 17.80
C GLY A 194 3.32 13.87 17.01
#